data_AF-A0A0G0MPH2-F1
#
_entry.id   AF-A0A0G0MPH2-F1
#
_cell.length_a   1.000
_cell.length_b   1.000
_cell.length_c   1.000
_cell.angle_alpha   90.00
_cell.angle_beta   90.00
_cell.angle_gamma   90.00
#
_symmetry.space_group_name_H-M   'P 1'
#
loop_
_entity.id
_entity.type
_entity.pdbx_description
1 polymer ?
#
loop_
_entity_poly.entity_id
_entity_poly.type
_entity_poly.pdbx_seq_one_letter_code
_entity_poly.pdbx_strand_id
1 'polypeptide(L)'
;MDEQTFKKLLNVALEPIKKDLVEVKKAQADMKDTLDNRVLPSVTETEMTLKSYADSYKINQYNIERVDTRLTTVEKNLNIEPPEDLKVPHFSAK
;
A
#
# COMPACT_ATOMS: atom_id res chain seq x y z
N MET A 1 14.15 61.45 -3.15
CA MET A 1 13.33 60.50 -3.93
C MET A 1 11.91 60.67 -3.45
N ASP A 2 10.96 60.97 -4.34
CA ASP A 2 9.55 61.06 -3.95
C ASP A 2 8.95 59.66 -3.71
N GLU A 3 7.86 59.62 -2.96
CA GLU A 3 7.19 58.39 -2.56
C GLU A 3 6.71 57.54 -3.75
N GLN A 4 6.29 58.17 -4.85
CA GLN A 4 5.84 57.43 -6.03
C GLN A 4 6.99 56.74 -6.74
N THR A 5 8.14 57.42 -6.86
CA THR A 5 9.36 56.83 -7.44
C THR A 5 9.86 55.66 -6.61
N PHE A 6 9.83 55.77 -5.27
CA PHE A 6 10.19 54.66 -4.38
C PHE A 6 9.24 53.47 -4.56
N LYS A 7 7.92 53.69 -4.58
CA LYS A 7 6.93 52.62 -4.80
C LYS A 7 7.11 51.92 -6.14
N LYS A 8 7.43 52.66 -7.21
CA LYS A 8 7.71 52.06 -8.53
C LYS A 8 8.95 51.17 -8.50
N LEU A 9 10.06 51.65 -7.93
CA LEU A 9 11.30 50.88 -7.81
C LEU A 9 11.09 49.62 -6.96
N LEU A 10 10.38 49.74 -5.84
CA LEU A 10 10.05 48.60 -4.99
C LEU A 10 9.18 47.57 -5.72
N ASN A 11 8.16 48.01 -6.47
CA ASN A 11 7.32 47.11 -7.25
C ASN A 11 8.13 46.35 -8.31
N VAL A 12 8.99 47.04 -9.06
CA VAL A 12 9.86 46.42 -10.07
C VAL A 12 10.81 45.41 -9.43
N ALA A 13 11.40 45.74 -8.27
CA ALA A 13 12.28 44.84 -7.54
C ALA A 13 11.55 43.60 -6.99
N LEU A 14 10.25 43.72 -6.67
CA LEU A 14 9.43 42.61 -6.16
C LEU A 14 8.82 41.74 -7.26
N GLU A 15 8.77 42.17 -8.52
CA GLU A 15 8.19 41.38 -9.62
C GLU A 15 8.79 39.97 -9.77
N PRO A 16 10.12 39.76 -9.68
CA PRO A 16 10.70 38.41 -9.71
C PRO A 16 10.14 37.54 -8.58
N ILE A 17 10.12 38.04 -7.35
CA ILE A 17 9.63 37.32 -6.17
C ILE A 17 8.14 36.97 -6.32
N LYS A 18 7.33 37.86 -6.91
CA LYS A 18 5.92 37.57 -7.18
C LYS A 18 5.75 36.44 -8.19
N LYS A 19 6.58 36.41 -9.24
CA LYS A 19 6.55 35.34 -10.25
C LYS A 19 6.96 34.02 -9.64
N ASP A 20 8.07 33.99 -8.91
CA ASP A 20 8.56 32.80 -8.22
C ASP A 20 7.49 32.26 -7.25
N LEU A 21 6.80 33.14 -6.52
CA LEU A 21 5.73 32.73 -5.61
C LEU A 21 4.55 32.09 -6.34
N VAL A 22 4.19 32.58 -7.53
CA VAL A 22 3.13 31.97 -8.35
C VAL A 22 3.55 30.60 -8.86
N GLU A 23 4.80 30.46 -9.31
CA GLU A 23 5.33 29.18 -9.79
C GLU A 23 5.40 28.14 -8.66
N VAL A 24 5.87 28.52 -7.48
CA VAL A 24 5.90 27.64 -6.29
C VAL A 24 4.48 27.21 -5.90
N LYS A 25 3.51 28.13 -5.90
CA LYS A 25 2.11 27.78 -5.60
C LYS A 25 1.53 26.80 -6.62
N LYS A 26 1.86 26.97 -7.90
CA LYS A 26 1.45 26.05 -8.95
C LYS A 26 2.07 24.66 -8.76
N ALA A 27 3.39 24.60 -8.55
CA ALA A 27 4.08 23.34 -8.29
C ALA A 27 3.52 22.61 -7.07
N GLN A 28 3.21 23.35 -5.99
CA GLN A 28 2.57 22.78 -4.81
C GLN A 28 1.18 22.21 -5.11
N ALA A 29 0.38 22.89 -5.92
CA ALA A 29 -0.94 22.40 -6.32
C ALA A 29 -0.83 21.12 -7.17
N ASP A 30 0.08 21.09 -8.14
CA ASP A 30 0.32 19.93 -9.01
C ASP A 30 0.86 18.72 -8.22
N MET A 31 1.74 18.96 -7.23
CA MET A 31 2.22 17.93 -6.31
C MET A 31 1.08 17.36 -5.47
N LYS A 32 0.21 18.23 -4.94
CA LYS A 32 -0.95 17.81 -4.15
C LYS A 32 -1.90 16.95 -4.99
N ASP A 33 -2.22 17.38 -6.20
CA ASP A 33 -3.05 16.62 -7.13
C ASP A 33 -2.47 15.22 -7.41
N THR A 34 -1.16 15.16 -7.67
CA THR A 34 -0.47 13.88 -7.91
C THR A 34 -0.55 12.96 -6.69
N LEU A 35 -0.35 13.50 -5.49
CA LEU A 35 -0.40 12.72 -4.26
C LEU A 35 -1.82 12.18 -4.01
N ASP A 36 -2.82 13.08 -4.06
CA ASP A 36 -4.20 12.78 -3.70
C ASP A 36 -4.88 11.87 -4.72
N ASN A 37 -4.62 12.07 -6.02
CA ASN A 37 -5.37 11.41 -7.09
C ASN A 37 -4.63 10.25 -7.76
N ARG A 38 -3.31 10.12 -7.59
CA ARG A 38 -2.53 9.05 -8.24
C ARG A 38 -1.85 8.13 -7.24
N VAL A 39 -1.13 8.70 -6.27
CA VAL A 39 -0.30 7.91 -5.36
C VAL A 39 -1.14 7.27 -4.26
N LEU A 40 -1.90 8.06 -3.50
CA LEU A 40 -2.68 7.55 -2.38
C LEU A 40 -3.70 6.45 -2.78
N PRO A 41 -4.46 6.59 -3.87
CA PRO A 41 -5.40 5.55 -4.29
C PRO A 41 -4.71 4.24 -4.62
N SER A 42 -3.60 4.29 -5.38
CA SER A 42 -2.85 3.10 -5.79
C SER A 42 -2.21 2.36 -4.61
N VAL A 43 -1.67 3.11 -3.64
CA VAL A 43 -1.11 2.53 -2.41
C VAL A 43 -2.22 1.87 -1.58
N THR A 44 -3.37 2.55 -1.45
CA THR A 44 -4.53 2.03 -0.70
C THR A 44 -5.06 0.74 -1.33
N GLU A 45 -5.20 0.71 -2.66
CA GLU A 45 -5.64 -0.48 -3.38
C GLU A 45 -4.66 -1.64 -3.18
N THR A 46 -3.36 -1.38 -3.31
CA THR A 46 -2.31 -2.39 -3.11
C THR A 46 -2.35 -2.97 -1.69
N GLU A 47 -2.52 -2.11 -0.68
CA GLU A 47 -2.64 -2.54 0.72
C GLU A 47 -3.88 -3.42 0.94
N MET A 48 -5.02 -3.02 0.37
CA MET A 48 -6.26 -3.80 0.44
C MET A 48 -6.10 -5.16 -0.24
N THR A 49 -5.47 -5.22 -1.41
CA THR A 49 -5.21 -6.48 -2.13
C THR A 49 -4.29 -7.39 -1.32
N LEU A 50 -3.19 -6.86 -0.79
CA LEU A 50 -2.26 -7.63 0.04
C LEU A 50 -2.94 -8.18 1.29
N LYS A 51 -3.78 -7.38 1.95
CA LYS A 51 -4.57 -7.82 3.09
C LYS A 51 -5.54 -8.95 2.72
N SER A 52 -6.25 -8.81 1.60
CA SER A 52 -7.16 -9.85 1.11
C SER A 52 -6.44 -11.18 0.83
N TYR A 53 -5.25 -11.13 0.22
CA TYR A 53 -4.44 -12.31 0.04
C TYR A 53 -3.97 -12.92 1.36
N ALA A 54 -3.48 -12.10 2.30
CA ALA A 54 -3.08 -12.59 3.61
C ALA A 54 -4.24 -13.29 4.36
N ASP A 55 -5.44 -12.73 4.31
CA ASP A 55 -6.62 -13.33 4.92
C ASP A 55 -7.03 -14.64 4.21
N SER A 56 -6.93 -14.68 2.88
CA SER A 56 -7.18 -15.90 2.09
C SER A 56 -6.18 -17.02 2.44
N TYR A 57 -4.89 -16.69 2.60
CA TYR A 57 -3.88 -17.65 3.03
C TYR A 57 -4.17 -18.21 4.43
N LYS A 58 -4.57 -17.37 5.39
CA LYS A 58 -4.96 -17.84 6.73
C LYS A 58 -6.15 -18.79 6.69
N ILE A 59 -7.18 -18.46 5.90
CA ILE A 59 -8.36 -19.32 5.74
C ILE A 59 -7.97 -20.64 5.08
N ASN A 60 -7.13 -20.60 4.04
CA ASN A 60 -6.67 -21.81 3.36
C ASN A 60 -5.84 -22.70 4.31
N GLN A 61 -4.94 -22.11 5.09
CA GLN A 61 -4.17 -22.84 6.09
C GLN A 61 -5.11 -23.54 7.09
N TYR A 62 -6.07 -22.82 7.67
CA TYR A 62 -7.05 -23.40 8.59
C TYR A 62 -7.83 -24.55 7.96
N ASN A 63 -8.26 -24.41 6.70
CA ASN A 63 -8.98 -25.46 5.98
C ASN A 63 -8.11 -26.70 5.72
N ILE A 64 -6.85 -26.50 5.36
CA ILE A 64 -5.87 -27.58 5.15
C ILE A 64 -5.63 -28.32 6.46
N GLU A 65 -5.35 -27.62 7.56
CA GLU A 65 -5.15 -28.22 8.89
C GLU A 65 -6.38 -29.03 9.34
N ARG A 66 -7.59 -28.55 9.05
CA ARG A 66 -8.83 -29.26 9.37
C ARG A 66 -9.00 -30.54 8.54
N VAL A 67 -8.68 -30.49 7.24
CA VAL A 67 -8.74 -31.69 6.37
C VAL A 67 -7.70 -32.70 6.81
N ASP A 68 -6.48 -32.26 7.07
CA ASP A 68 -5.38 -33.10 7.54
C ASP A 68 -5.71 -33.80 8.87
N THR A 69 -6.25 -33.07 9.84
CA THR A 69 -6.70 -33.64 11.12
C THR A 69 -7.74 -34.74 10.91
N ARG A 70 -8.70 -34.52 10.01
CA ARG A 70 -9.75 -35.52 9.70
C ARG A 70 -9.18 -36.73 8.99
N LEU A 71 -8.28 -36.54 8.03
CA LEU A 71 -7.64 -37.60 7.28
C LEU A 71 -6.79 -38.48 8.21
N THR A 72 -5.91 -37.84 8.99
CA THR A 72 -5.06 -38.51 9.99
C THR A 72 -5.91 -39.31 11.00
N THR A 73 -7.06 -38.78 11.42
CA THR A 73 -7.98 -39.51 12.31
C THR A 73 -8.52 -40.79 11.66
N VAL A 74 -8.92 -40.72 10.40
CA VAL A 74 -9.45 -41.88 9.65
C VAL A 74 -8.34 -42.90 9.37
N GLU A 75 -7.18 -42.46 8.91
CA GLU A 75 -6.01 -43.30 8.65
C GLU A 75 -5.59 -44.04 9.91
N LYS A 76 -5.53 -43.35 11.05
CA LYS A 76 -5.25 -43.96 12.36
C LYS A 76 -6.30 -44.99 12.76
N ASN A 77 -7.59 -44.71 12.55
CA ASN A 77 -8.65 -45.66 12.88
C ASN A 77 -8.64 -46.92 11.99
N LEU A 78 -8.14 -46.78 10.76
CA LEU A 78 -8.04 -47.87 9.79
C LEU A 78 -6.65 -48.53 9.74
N ASN A 79 -5.69 -48.06 10.55
CA ASN A 79 -4.28 -48.44 10.51
C ASN A 79 -3.67 -48.36 9.10
N ILE A 80 -4.02 -47.30 8.37
CA ILE A 80 -3.43 -46.98 7.07
C ILE A 80 -2.24 -46.07 7.30
N GLU A 81 -1.10 -46.40 6.69
CA GLU A 81 0.05 -45.51 6.63
C GLU A 81 0.08 -44.85 5.24
N PRO A 82 -0.15 -43.53 5.13
CA PRO A 82 -0.15 -42.86 3.85
C PRO A 82 1.26 -42.79 3.27
N PRO A 83 1.42 -43.00 1.95
CA PRO A 83 2.69 -42.78 1.27
C PRO A 83 3.08 -41.28 1.31
N GLU A 84 4.38 -41.00 1.27
CA GLU A 84 4.93 -39.65 1.54
C GLU A 84 4.39 -38.55 0.62
N ASP A 85 4.11 -38.89 -0.64
CA ASP A 85 3.54 -37.98 -1.63
C ASP A 85 2.09 -37.55 -1.32
N LEU A 86 1.39 -38.30 -0.47
CA LEU A 86 0.02 -38.00 -0.03
C LEU A 86 -0.06 -37.33 1.34
N LYS A 87 1.07 -37.12 2.02
CA LYS A 87 1.09 -36.42 3.31
C LYS A 87 0.85 -34.92 3.10
N VAL A 88 -0.02 -34.35 3.93
CA VAL A 88 -0.29 -32.92 3.88
C VAL A 88 0.92 -32.17 4.45
N PRO A 89 1.49 -31.19 3.73
CA PRO A 89 2.64 -30.44 4.23
C PRO A 89 2.28 -29.58 5.45
N HIS A 90 3.04 -29.72 6.53
CA HIS A 90 2.93 -28.88 7.71
C HIS A 90 3.80 -27.63 7.57
N PHE A 91 3.15 -26.47 7.45
CA PHE A 91 3.84 -25.19 7.46
C PHE A 91 3.93 -24.70 8.92
N SER A 92 5.03 -25.01 9.60
CA SER A 92 5.29 -24.45 10.93
C SER A 92 5.54 -22.94 10.80
N ALA A 93 4.63 -22.12 11.34
CA ALA A 93 4.90 -20.70 11.55
C ALA A 93 6.06 -20.58 12.55
N LYS A 94 7.18 -19.99 12.11
CA LYS A 94 8.27 -19.57 13.01
C LYS A 94 7.95 -18.23 13.65
#